data_AF-A0A8D9GMY8-F1
#
_entry.id   AF-A0A8D9GMY8-F1
#
_cell.length_a   1.000
_cell.length_b   1.000
_cell.length_c   1.000
_cell.angle_alpha   90.00
_cell.angle_beta   90.00
_cell.angle_gamma   90.00
#
_symmetry.space_group_name_H-M   'P 1'
#
loop_
_entity.id
_entity.type
_entity.pdbx_description
1 polymer ?
#
loop_
_entity_poly.entity_id
_entity_poly.type
_entity_poly.pdbx_seq_one_letter_code
_entity_poly.pdbx_strand_id
1 'polypeptide(L)'
;MLANYDECIGLGDETVNLMLNECIKEGQFSDAVNILAKSKAKLTYFPVGAYRNLITNLCHNGRLSEAESVFDEMLKEFTKPDDATYTSLIHAYIKAERVEGAIETVNKLMAAKLRRVTYMCL
;
A
#
# COMPACT_ATOMS: atom_id res chain seq x y z
N MET A 1 -13.23 -8.51 20.66
CA MET A 1 -13.80 -7.55 19.69
C MET A 1 -13.70 -8.07 18.25
N LEU A 2 -13.72 -9.41 18.02
CA LEU A 2 -13.15 -10.05 16.82
C LEU A 2 -14.09 -11.03 16.10
N ALA A 3 -15.41 -10.95 16.27
CA ALA A 3 -16.34 -11.92 15.67
C ALA A 3 -16.95 -11.47 14.33
N ASN A 4 -16.89 -10.19 13.97
CA ASN A 4 -17.78 -9.62 12.94
C ASN A 4 -17.06 -8.95 11.76
N TYR A 5 -15.86 -9.42 11.40
CA TYR A 5 -15.19 -8.91 10.20
C TYR A 5 -16.00 -9.14 8.92
N ASP A 6 -16.83 -10.19 8.83
CA ASP A 6 -17.71 -10.40 7.66
C ASP A 6 -18.97 -9.50 7.65
N GLU A 7 -19.40 -8.97 8.81
CA GLU A 7 -20.54 -8.01 8.89
C GLU A 7 -20.11 -6.56 8.61
N CYS A 8 -18.85 -6.20 8.88
CA CYS A 8 -18.38 -4.82 8.69
C CYS A 8 -18.03 -4.48 7.23
N ILE A 9 -18.05 -5.46 6.32
CA ILE A 9 -17.78 -5.29 4.88
C ILE A 9 -19.01 -4.70 4.14
N GLY A 10 -20.05 -4.28 4.87
CA GLY A 10 -21.17 -3.48 4.36
C GLY A 10 -21.06 -1.98 4.69
N LEU A 11 -20.05 -1.56 5.46
CA LEU A 11 -19.94 -0.21 6.00
C LEU A 11 -18.95 0.61 5.16
N GLY A 12 -19.30 1.89 4.95
CA GLY A 12 -18.61 2.79 4.01
C GLY A 12 -17.12 2.98 4.26
N ASP A 13 -16.45 3.61 3.28
CA ASP A 13 -14.98 3.76 3.18
C ASP A 13 -14.26 4.13 4.50
N GLU A 14 -14.91 4.88 5.39
CA GLU A 14 -14.36 5.29 6.68
C GLU A 14 -14.19 4.13 7.69
N THR A 15 -15.11 3.14 7.68
CA THR A 15 -15.04 1.98 8.58
C THR A 15 -13.91 1.04 8.17
N VAL A 16 -13.76 0.81 6.86
CA VAL A 16 -12.66 0.00 6.31
C VAL A 16 -11.31 0.62 6.67
N ASN A 17 -11.18 1.95 6.57
CA ASN A 17 -9.96 2.66 6.94
C ASN A 17 -9.62 2.59 8.44
N LEU A 18 -10.63 2.67 9.31
CA LEU A 18 -10.45 2.51 10.75
C LEU A 18 -9.94 1.10 11.09
N MET A 19 -10.60 0.06 10.55
CA MET A 19 -10.21 -1.33 10.75
C MET A 19 -8.81 -1.61 10.24
N LEU A 20 -8.46 -1.10 9.06
CA LEU A 20 -7.14 -1.33 8.49
C LEU A 20 -6.05 -0.64 9.31
N ASN A 21 -6.29 0.58 9.78
CA ASN A 21 -5.36 1.26 10.69
C ASN A 21 -5.26 0.57 12.05
N GLU A 22 -6.34 -0.03 12.56
CA GLU A 22 -6.34 -0.81 13.80
C GLU A 22 -5.52 -2.10 13.64
N CYS A 23 -5.77 -2.89 12.60
CA CYS A 23 -4.99 -4.08 12.28
C CYS A 23 -3.49 -3.75 12.09
N ILE A 24 -3.18 -2.65 11.41
CA ILE A 24 -1.79 -2.18 11.26
C ILE A 24 -1.17 -1.84 12.62
N LYS A 25 -1.90 -1.16 13.52
CA LYS A 25 -1.42 -0.83 14.87
C LYS A 25 -1.20 -2.08 15.72
N GLU A 26 -2.06 -3.09 15.59
CA GLU A 26 -1.93 -4.37 16.31
C GLU A 26 -0.89 -5.32 15.68
N GLY A 27 -0.32 -4.96 14.52
CA GLY A 27 0.64 -5.80 13.79
C GLY A 27 0.00 -6.97 13.03
N GLN A 28 -1.32 -6.98 12.92
CA GLN A 28 -2.12 -7.97 12.20
C GLN A 28 -2.12 -7.70 10.70
N PHE A 29 -0.95 -7.72 10.06
CA PHE A 29 -0.84 -7.32 8.65
C PHE A 29 -1.52 -8.29 7.68
N SER A 30 -1.62 -9.57 8.02
CA SER A 30 -2.32 -10.57 7.21
C SER A 30 -3.81 -10.26 7.12
N ASP A 31 -4.40 -9.84 8.24
CA ASP A 31 -5.81 -9.44 8.30
C ASP A 31 -6.02 -8.13 7.55
N ALA A 32 -5.10 -7.17 7.69
CA ALA A 32 -5.14 -5.91 6.93
C ALA A 32 -5.12 -6.14 5.40
N VAL A 33 -4.28 -7.04 4.90
CA VAL A 33 -4.24 -7.42 3.47
C VAL A 33 -5.53 -8.11 3.04
N ASN A 34 -6.07 -9.02 3.85
CA ASN A 34 -7.32 -9.72 3.55
C ASN A 34 -8.53 -8.77 3.52
N ILE A 35 -8.59 -7.82 4.46
CA ILE A 35 -9.58 -6.75 4.47
C ILE A 35 -9.50 -5.97 3.16
N LEU A 36 -8.31 -5.51 2.78
CA LEU A 36 -8.08 -4.76 1.54
C LEU A 36 -8.62 -5.52 0.31
N ALA A 37 -8.25 -6.79 0.16
CA ALA A 37 -8.71 -7.65 -0.92
C ALA A 37 -10.25 -7.84 -0.93
N LYS A 38 -10.87 -8.05 0.25
CA LYS A 38 -12.32 -8.24 0.38
C LYS A 38 -13.12 -6.96 0.10
N SER A 39 -12.68 -5.79 0.61
CA SER A 39 -13.38 -4.52 0.36
C SER A 39 -13.36 -4.12 -1.12
N LYS A 40 -12.28 -4.43 -1.83
CA LYS A 40 -12.15 -4.19 -3.26
C LYS A 40 -13.16 -4.98 -4.10
N ALA A 41 -13.48 -6.22 -3.72
CA ALA A 41 -14.50 -7.03 -4.39
C ALA A 41 -15.90 -6.37 -4.41
N LYS A 42 -16.12 -5.35 -3.56
CA LYS A 42 -17.35 -4.57 -3.49
C LYS A 42 -17.25 -3.15 -4.07
N LEU A 43 -16.22 -2.84 -4.85
CA LEU A 43 -16.02 -1.54 -5.54
C LEU A 43 -15.85 -0.31 -4.62
N THR A 44 -15.36 -0.49 -3.39
CA THR A 44 -15.04 0.66 -2.51
C THR A 44 -13.64 1.20 -2.79
N TYR A 45 -13.52 2.54 -2.83
CA TYR A 45 -12.27 3.24 -3.14
C TYR A 45 -11.39 3.31 -1.88
N PHE A 46 -10.14 2.84 -1.97
CA PHE A 46 -9.18 2.99 -0.87
C PHE A 46 -8.42 4.31 -0.96
N PRO A 47 -8.28 5.03 0.16
CA PRO A 47 -7.44 6.23 0.17
C PRO A 47 -5.96 5.86 0.10
N VAL A 48 -5.21 6.70 -0.61
CA VAL A 48 -3.73 6.67 -0.72
C VAL A 48 -3.04 6.48 0.65
N GLY A 49 -3.57 7.11 1.69
CA GLY A 49 -3.02 7.04 3.04
C GLY A 49 -3.03 5.65 3.66
N ALA A 50 -4.03 4.84 3.35
CA ALA A 50 -4.15 3.46 3.85
C ALA A 50 -3.11 2.55 3.20
N TYR A 51 -2.98 2.61 1.86
CA TYR A 51 -1.91 1.92 1.12
C TYR A 51 -0.53 2.29 1.65
N ARG A 52 -0.25 3.58 1.78
CA ARG A 52 1.04 4.08 2.30
C ARG A 52 1.34 3.52 3.68
N ASN A 53 0.38 3.58 4.60
CA ASN A 53 0.56 3.07 5.97
C ASN A 53 0.81 1.56 5.97
N LEU A 54 0.07 0.79 5.17
CA LEU A 54 0.22 -0.66 5.09
C LEU A 54 1.59 -1.04 4.51
N ILE A 55 1.97 -0.45 3.37
CA ILE A 55 3.27 -0.69 2.73
C ILE A 55 4.42 -0.35 3.68
N THR A 56 4.37 0.84 4.30
CA THR A 56 5.41 1.30 5.24
C THR A 56 5.58 0.31 6.40
N ASN A 57 4.47 -0.16 6.99
CA ASN A 57 4.52 -1.11 8.09
C ASN A 57 5.01 -2.49 7.66
N LEU A 58 4.55 -3.01 6.53
CA LEU A 58 5.04 -4.29 5.97
C LEU A 58 6.56 -4.23 5.72
N CYS A 59 7.05 -3.13 5.14
CA CYS A 59 8.48 -2.86 4.95
C CYS A 59 9.27 -2.86 6.27
N HIS A 60 8.78 -2.15 7.29
CA HIS A 60 9.45 -2.10 8.60
C HIS A 60 9.52 -3.45 9.30
N ASN A 61 8.53 -4.31 9.08
CA ASN A 61 8.46 -5.65 9.66
C ASN A 61 9.12 -6.73 8.79
N GLY A 62 9.82 -6.36 7.71
CA GLY A 62 10.53 -7.29 6.84
C GLY A 62 9.62 -8.14 5.94
N ARG A 63 8.31 -7.85 5.89
CA ARG A 63 7.32 -8.52 5.04
C ARG A 63 7.33 -7.92 3.62
N LEU A 64 8.51 -7.92 3.00
CA LEU A 64 8.76 -7.22 1.73
C LEU A 64 7.90 -7.75 0.58
N SER A 65 7.72 -9.07 0.45
CA SER A 65 6.91 -9.67 -0.63
C SER A 65 5.45 -9.22 -0.60
N GLU A 66 4.89 -9.02 0.59
CA GLU A 66 3.52 -8.51 0.74
C GLU A 66 3.47 -7.01 0.48
N ALA A 67 4.49 -6.25 0.89
CA ALA A 67 4.61 -4.84 0.55
C ALA A 67 4.66 -4.62 -0.97
N GLU A 68 5.41 -5.48 -1.69
CA GLU A 68 5.46 -5.50 -3.17
C GLU A 68 4.07 -5.73 -3.77
N SER A 69 3.34 -6.72 -3.26
CA SER A 69 1.99 -7.03 -3.75
C SER A 69 1.01 -5.87 -3.54
N VAL A 70 1.02 -5.25 -2.37
CA VAL A 70 0.17 -4.08 -2.05
C VAL A 70 0.56 -2.86 -2.89
N PHE A 71 1.85 -2.67 -3.16
CA PHE A 71 2.35 -1.58 -4.00
C PHE A 71 1.94 -1.74 -5.47
N ASP A 72 2.09 -2.94 -6.03
CA ASP A 72 1.64 -3.24 -7.40
C ASP A 72 0.13 -3.07 -7.54
N GLU A 73 -0.63 -3.40 -6.48
CA GLU A 73 -2.07 -3.14 -6.44
C GLU A 73 -2.39 -1.65 -6.44
N MET A 74 -1.69 -0.84 -5.64
CA MET A 74 -1.84 0.62 -5.62
C MET A 74 -1.64 1.23 -7.02
N LEU A 75 -0.64 0.73 -7.77
CA LEU A 75 -0.38 1.16 -9.14
C LEU A 75 -1.49 0.76 -10.13
N LYS A 76 -2.11 -0.41 -9.96
CA LYS A 76 -3.22 -0.90 -10.81
C LYS A 76 -4.51 -0.11 -10.62
N GLU A 77 -4.78 0.34 -9.40
CA GLU A 77 -5.95 1.18 -9.07
C GLU A 77 -5.79 2.65 -9.50
N PHE A 78 -4.83 2.96 -10.37
CA PHE A 78 -4.46 4.32 -10.78
C PHE A 78 -4.17 5.27 -9.60
N THR A 79 -3.91 4.71 -8.42
CA THR A 79 -3.67 5.45 -7.20
C THR A 79 -2.19 5.79 -7.14
N LYS A 80 -1.87 7.07 -7.09
CA LYS A 80 -0.47 7.51 -7.21
C LYS A 80 0.28 7.28 -5.90
N PRO A 81 1.34 6.46 -5.87
CA PRO A 81 2.20 6.36 -4.71
C PRO A 81 2.94 7.68 -4.50
N ASP A 82 3.14 8.05 -3.25
CA ASP A 82 3.90 9.24 -2.86
C ASP A 82 5.38 8.91 -2.65
N ASP A 83 6.21 9.96 -2.55
CA ASP A 83 7.65 9.83 -2.37
C ASP A 83 7.99 8.97 -1.12
N ALA A 84 7.19 9.07 -0.05
CA ALA A 84 7.37 8.26 1.16
C ALA A 84 7.19 6.77 0.91
N THR A 85 6.17 6.37 0.14
CA THR A 85 5.92 4.97 -0.24
C THR A 85 7.12 4.37 -0.98
N TYR A 86 7.67 5.12 -1.96
CA TYR A 86 8.86 4.68 -2.70
C TYR A 86 10.10 4.56 -1.79
N THR A 87 10.33 5.56 -0.93
CA THR A 87 11.48 5.54 0.01
C THR A 87 11.41 4.33 0.95
N SER A 88 10.23 4.00 1.49
CA SER A 88 10.05 2.83 2.37
C SER A 88 10.40 1.53 1.67
N LEU A 89 9.96 1.33 0.42
CA LEU A 89 10.30 0.14 -0.36
C LEU A 89 11.79 0.06 -0.67
N ILE A 90 12.42 1.16 -1.12
CA ILE A 90 13.86 1.21 -1.42
C ILE A 90 14.68 0.82 -0.18
N HIS A 91 14.37 1.39 0.98
CA HIS A 91 15.04 1.04 2.23
C HIS A 91 14.84 -0.44 2.60
N ALA A 92 13.63 -0.98 2.42
CA ALA A 92 13.35 -2.38 2.70
C ALA A 92 14.12 -3.33 1.76
N TYR A 93 14.23 -2.99 0.46
CA TYR A 93 15.05 -3.75 -0.49
C TYR A 93 16.54 -3.75 -0.13
N ILE A 94 17.09 -2.59 0.23
CA ILE A 94 18.49 -2.47 0.64
C ILE A 94 18.76 -3.32 1.88
N LYS A 95 17.86 -3.26 2.88
CA LYS A 95 17.97 -4.07 4.11
C LYS A 95 17.84 -5.57 3.85
N ALA A 96 17.10 -5.95 2.82
CA ALA A 96 16.94 -7.34 2.38
C ALA A 96 18.03 -7.80 1.37
N GLU A 97 19.05 -6.97 1.11
CA GLU A 97 20.11 -7.22 0.11
C GLU A 97 19.58 -7.50 -1.32
N ARG A 98 18.35 -7.05 -1.63
CA ARG A 98 17.69 -7.23 -2.93
C ARG A 98 17.87 -5.96 -3.79
N VAL A 99 19.07 -5.77 -4.31
CA VAL A 99 19.48 -4.54 -5.02
C VAL A 99 18.66 -4.31 -6.30
N GLU A 100 18.30 -5.36 -7.03
CA GLU A 100 17.54 -5.26 -8.27
C GLU A 100 16.18 -4.61 -8.04
N GLY A 101 15.48 -5.01 -6.97
CA GLY A 101 14.19 -4.44 -6.60
C GLY A 101 14.28 -2.97 -6.16
N ALA A 102 15.37 -2.59 -5.49
CA ALA A 102 15.65 -1.19 -5.16
C ALA A 102 15.82 -0.35 -6.42
N ILE A 103 16.60 -0.82 -7.40
CA ILE A 103 16.84 -0.13 -8.67
C ILE A 103 15.54 -0.01 -9.47
N GLU A 104 14.75 -1.07 -9.56
CA GLU A 104 13.45 -1.03 -10.24
C GLU A 104 12.51 0.01 -9.61
N THR A 105 12.47 0.06 -8.28
CA THR A 105 11.66 1.02 -7.53
C THR A 105 12.09 2.46 -7.78
N VAL A 106 13.41 2.72 -7.85
CA VAL A 106 13.96 4.03 -8.24
C VAL A 106 13.55 4.41 -9.66
N ASN A 107 13.62 3.47 -10.61
CA ASN A 107 13.21 3.71 -11.99
C ASN A 107 11.72 4.06 -12.09
N LYS A 108 10.86 3.35 -11.33
CA LYS A 108 9.42 3.67 -11.21
C LYS A 108 9.19 5.08 -10.66
N LEU A 109 9.93 5.50 -9.62
CA LEU A 109 9.85 6.85 -9.06
C LEU A 109 10.26 7.92 -10.09
N MET A 110 11.36 7.71 -10.82
CA MET A 110 11.85 8.64 -11.83
C MET A 110 10.86 8.80 -12.99
N ALA A 111 10.28 7.70 -13.47
CA ALA A 111 9.23 7.72 -14.49
C ALA A 111 7.97 8.47 -14.01
N ALA A 112 7.57 8.28 -12.74
CA ALA A 112 6.45 8.99 -12.14
C ALA A 112 6.70 10.50 -11.98
N LYS A 113 7.95 10.91 -11.71
CA LYS A 113 8.36 12.32 -11.64
C LYS A 113 8.40 12.98 -13.03
N LEU A 114 8.95 12.31 -14.04
CA LEU A 114 8.99 12.80 -15.42
C LEU A 114 7.60 13.02 -16.01
N ARG A 115 6.67 12.09 -15.74
CA ARG A 115 5.25 12.26 -16.07
C ARG A 115 4.71 13.59 -15.52
N ARG A 116 4.98 13.91 -14.26
CA ARG A 116 4.48 15.14 -13.61
C ARG A 116 4.93 16.44 -14.31
N VAL A 117 6.10 16.43 -14.95
CA VAL A 117 6.66 17.60 -15.65
C VAL A 117 6.04 17.76 -17.04
N THR A 118 5.73 16.67 -17.75
CA THR A 118 5.12 16.75 -19.09
C THR A 118 3.65 17.21 -19.08
N TYR A 119 2.90 17.01 -17.99
CA TYR A 119 1.51 17.48 -17.87
C TYR A 119 1.34 18.94 -17.43
N MET A 120 2.41 19.62 -17.02
CA MET A 120 2.37 21.07 -16.73
C MET A 120 2.73 21.92 -17.95
N CYS A 121 3.16 21.29 -19.05
CA CYS A 121 3.53 21.94 -20.30
C CYS A 121 2.45 21.81 -21.40
N LEU A 122 1.24 21.36 -21.06
CA LEU A 122 0.05 21.31 -21.92
C LEU A 122 -1.06 22.13 -21.26
#